data_AF-A0A9I9EIS1-F1
#
_entry.id   AF-A0A9I9EIS1-F1
#
_cell.length_a   1.000
_cell.length_b   1.000
_cell.length_c   1.000
_cell.angle_alpha   90.00
_cell.angle_beta   90.00
_cell.angle_gamma   90.00
#
_symmetry.space_group_name_H-M   'P 1'
#
loop_
_entity.id
_entity.type
_entity.pdbx_description
1 polymer ?
#
loop_
_entity_poly.entity_id
_entity_poly.type
_entity_poly.pdbx_seq_one_letter_code
_entity_poly.pdbx_strand_id
1 'polypeptide(L)'
;MTGLKRHKFLELNLGERKENDLKNVLFRHDDFITRRDIERTFKVLRNEEDLLKEKLVNLYILEAFFIPKQQHNHINLQHLDILDHEETFKDYPWGKLSYILTYQFLKKVSYSDKDADTFKDFP
;
A
#
# COMPACT_ATOMS: atom_id res chain seq x y z
N MET A 1 -2.49 -25.15 13.87
CA MET A 1 -1.46 -24.82 12.86
C MET A 1 -1.99 -23.69 11.98
N THR A 2 -1.72 -22.43 12.29
CA THR A 2 -2.04 -21.31 11.39
C THR A 2 -0.88 -21.14 10.41
N GLY A 3 -1.04 -21.69 9.21
CA GLY A 3 -0.06 -21.65 8.11
C GLY A 3 0.10 -20.27 7.49
N LEU A 4 0.34 -19.23 8.30
CA LEU A 4 0.68 -17.90 7.81
C LEU A 4 2.14 -17.91 7.37
N LYS A 5 2.35 -18.28 6.11
CA LYS A 5 3.57 -17.96 5.35
C LYS A 5 3.70 -16.43 5.30
N ARG A 6 4.29 -15.85 6.35
CA ARG A 6 4.54 -14.42 6.57
C ARG A 6 5.37 -13.75 5.46
N HIS A 7 5.96 -14.56 4.57
CA HIS A 7 6.95 -14.14 3.59
C HIS A 7 6.40 -14.08 2.15
N LYS A 8 5.19 -14.60 1.89
CA LYS A 8 4.67 -14.72 0.51
C LYS A 8 3.90 -13.51 -0.02
N PHE A 9 3.55 -12.54 0.83
CA PHE A 9 2.76 -11.39 0.39
C PHE A 9 3.60 -10.30 -0.29
N LEU A 10 4.93 -10.30 -0.11
CA LEU A 10 5.77 -9.17 -0.51
C LEU A 10 6.53 -9.37 -1.82
N GLU A 11 6.67 -10.60 -2.30
CA GLU A 11 7.37 -10.87 -3.56
C GLU A 11 6.36 -10.94 -4.70
N LEU A 12 6.04 -9.76 -5.25
CA LEU A 12 5.37 -9.63 -6.52
C LEU A 12 6.44 -9.58 -7.62
N ASN A 13 6.41 -10.55 -8.53
CA ASN A 13 7.23 -10.51 -9.73
C ASN A 13 6.44 -9.75 -10.81
N LEU A 14 6.62 -8.42 -10.83
CA LEU A 14 5.91 -7.50 -11.73
C LEU A 14 6.67 -7.24 -13.04
N GLY A 15 7.84 -7.86 -13.22
CA GLY A 15 8.72 -7.59 -14.35
C GLY A 15 9.42 -6.22 -14.25
N GLU A 16 9.99 -5.78 -15.37
CA GLU A 16 10.68 -4.48 -15.46
C GLU A 16 9.70 -3.34 -15.77
N ARG A 17 10.01 -2.15 -15.22
CA ARG A 17 9.22 -0.94 -15.47
C ARG A 17 9.28 -0.52 -16.95
N LYS A 18 8.15 -0.13 -17.49
CA LYS A 18 7.98 0.41 -18.85
C LYS A 18 7.84 1.93 -18.82
N GLU A 19 8.06 2.59 -19.95
CA GLU A 19 7.98 4.05 -20.04
C GLU A 19 6.59 4.62 -19.68
N ASN A 20 5.53 3.86 -19.96
CA ASN A 20 4.15 4.24 -19.69
C ASN A 20 3.65 3.89 -18.28
N ASP A 21 4.51 3.32 -17.43
CA ASP A 21 4.16 3.00 -16.05
C ASP A 21 3.93 4.26 -15.23
N LEU A 22 3.05 4.16 -14.23
CA LEU A 22 2.64 5.28 -13.40
C LEU A 22 3.82 6.02 -12.77
N LYS A 23 4.84 5.27 -12.31
CA LYS A 23 6.08 5.83 -11.76
C LYS A 23 6.82 6.70 -12.77
N ASN A 24 6.91 6.27 -14.02
CA ASN A 24 7.67 6.94 -15.06
C ASN A 24 6.90 8.10 -15.69
N VAL A 25 5.57 8.03 -15.70
CA VAL A 25 4.70 9.10 -16.20
C VAL A 25 4.57 10.24 -15.18
N LEU A 26 4.28 9.93 -13.92
CA LEU A 26 3.92 10.95 -12.92
C LEU A 26 5.05 11.35 -11.97
N PHE A 27 6.03 10.46 -11.76
CA PHE A 27 7.02 10.61 -10.70
C PHE A 27 8.44 10.28 -11.19
N ARG A 28 8.75 10.56 -12.46
CA ARG A 28 9.95 10.06 -13.17
C ARG A 28 11.26 10.24 -12.40
N HIS A 29 11.41 11.38 -11.72
CA HIS A 29 12.62 11.79 -11.03
C HIS A 29 12.56 11.65 -9.51
N ASP A 30 11.45 11.13 -8.98
CA ASP A 30 11.25 11.06 -7.53
C ASP A 30 11.69 9.70 -7.00
N ASP A 31 12.82 9.68 -6.29
CA ASP A 31 13.28 8.46 -5.59
C ASP A 31 12.43 8.16 -4.35
N PHE A 32 11.80 9.20 -3.80
CA PHE A 32 10.94 9.12 -2.63
C PHE A 32 9.64 9.84 -2.90
N ILE A 33 8.53 9.13 -2.72
CA ILE A 33 7.19 9.67 -2.95
C ILE A 33 6.42 9.58 -1.64
N THR A 34 5.72 10.66 -1.29
CA THR A 34 4.88 10.73 -0.09
C THR A 34 3.40 10.80 -0.46
N ARG A 35 2.51 10.57 0.51
CA ARG A 35 1.07 10.80 0.31
C ARG A 35 0.73 12.23 -0.10
N ARG A 36 1.49 13.22 0.35
CA ARG A 36 1.30 14.62 -0.07
C ARG A 36 1.61 14.81 -1.55
N ASP A 37 2.59 14.10 -2.08
CA ASP A 37 2.95 14.20 -3.50
C ASP A 37 1.83 13.59 -4.35
N ILE A 38 1.24 12.46 -3.93
CA ILE A 38 0.04 11.88 -4.55
C ILE A 38 -1.11 12.90 -4.61
N GLU A 39 -1.43 13.55 -3.48
CA GLU A 39 -2.50 14.55 -3.40
C GLU A 39 -2.24 15.77 -4.29
N ARG A 40 -0.98 16.25 -4.36
CA ARG A 40 -0.61 17.36 -5.24
C ARG A 40 -0.74 16.98 -6.70
N THR A 41 -0.23 15.81 -7.08
CA THR A 41 -0.31 15.30 -8.46
C THR A 41 -1.77 15.15 -8.88
N PHE A 42 -2.63 14.59 -8.03
CA PHE A 42 -4.06 14.45 -8.33
C PHE A 42 -4.75 15.80 -8.65
N LYS A 43 -4.39 16.87 -7.92
CA LYS A 43 -4.98 18.21 -8.10
C LYS A 43 -4.56 18.89 -9.41
N VAL A 44 -3.40 18.54 -9.96
CA VAL A 44 -2.90 19.14 -11.21
C VAL A 44 -3.30 18.37 -12.46
N LEU A 45 -3.73 17.11 -12.32
CA LEU A 45 -4.22 16.30 -13.44
C LEU A 45 -5.51 16.86 -14.04
N ARG A 46 -5.56 16.89 -15.38
CA ARG A 46 -6.72 17.31 -16.16
C ARG A 46 -7.76 16.19 -16.24
N ASN A 47 -8.98 16.53 -16.64
CA ASN A 47 -10.09 15.56 -16.77
C ASN A 47 -9.88 14.57 -17.93
N GLU A 48 -8.92 14.84 -18.81
CA GLU A 48 -8.55 13.99 -19.94
C GLU A 48 -7.72 12.77 -19.47
N GLU A 49 -7.28 12.77 -18.21
CA GLU A 49 -6.34 11.83 -17.61
C GLU A 49 -7.03 10.89 -16.60
N ASP A 50 -8.28 10.48 -16.89
CA ASP A 50 -9.12 9.72 -15.95
C ASP A 50 -8.47 8.43 -15.45
N LEU A 51 -7.77 7.69 -16.32
CA LEU A 51 -7.06 6.46 -15.93
C LEU A 51 -5.91 6.74 -14.95
N LEU A 52 -5.20 7.86 -15.11
CA LEU A 52 -4.12 8.26 -14.19
C LEU A 52 -4.71 8.69 -12.84
N LYS A 53 -5.84 9.41 -12.87
CA LYS A 53 -6.58 9.79 -11.66
C LYS A 53 -7.06 8.57 -10.90
N GLU A 54 -7.64 7.58 -11.57
CA GLU A 54 -8.08 6.33 -10.96
C GLU A 54 -6.91 5.62 -10.26
N LYS A 55 -5.77 5.46 -10.95
CA LYS A 55 -4.57 4.86 -10.36
C LYS A 55 -4.07 5.63 -9.14
N LEU A 56 -4.04 6.96 -9.17
CA LEU A 56 -3.65 7.77 -8.00
C LEU A 56 -4.63 7.62 -6.83
N VAL A 57 -5.94 7.52 -7.09
CA VAL A 57 -6.93 7.28 -6.04
C VAL A 57 -6.71 5.91 -5.42
N ASN A 58 -6.49 4.86 -6.23
CA ASN A 58 -6.18 3.52 -5.74
C ASN A 58 -4.89 3.49 -4.91
N LEU A 59 -3.85 4.20 -5.35
CA LEU A 59 -2.60 4.36 -4.59
C LEU A 59 -2.83 5.05 -3.25
N TYR A 60 -3.62 6.12 -3.24
CA TYR A 60 -3.96 6.85 -2.03
C TYR A 60 -4.71 5.95 -1.05
N ILE A 61 -5.72 5.20 -1.53
CA ILE A 61 -6.48 4.26 -0.71
C ILE A 61 -5.55 3.21 -0.10
N LEU A 62 -4.65 2.65 -0.91
CA LEU A 62 -3.69 1.65 -0.47
C LEU A 62 -2.77 2.14 0.65
N GLU A 63 -2.14 3.31 0.47
CA GLU A 63 -1.18 3.87 1.42
C GLU A 63 -1.83 4.61 2.60
N ALA A 64 -3.12 4.94 2.52
CA ALA A 64 -3.84 5.59 3.62
C ALA A 64 -4.65 4.61 4.47
N PHE A 65 -5.29 3.61 3.85
CA PHE A 65 -6.27 2.75 4.54
C PHE A 65 -5.78 1.31 4.68
N PHE A 66 -5.26 0.70 3.61
CA PHE A 66 -4.86 -0.71 3.69
C PHE A 66 -3.55 -0.90 4.44
N ILE A 67 -2.66 0.09 4.37
CA ILE A 67 -1.35 0.02 4.99
C ILE A 67 -1.24 1.17 5.98
N PRO A 68 -1.54 0.94 7.28
CA PRO A 68 -1.53 2.01 8.28
C PRO A 68 -0.08 2.45 8.56
N LYS A 69 0.44 3.34 7.71
CA LYS A 69 1.71 4.06 7.89
C LYS A 69 1.43 5.50 8.30
N GLN A 70 2.36 6.12 9.03
CA GLN A 70 2.31 7.57 9.28
C GLN A 70 2.44 8.35 7.96
N GLN A 71 1.78 9.52 7.89
CA GLN A 71 1.60 10.30 6.65
C GLN A 71 2.89 10.85 6.03
N HIS A 72 3.97 10.89 6.81
CA HIS A 72 5.27 11.39 6.39
C HIS A 72 6.21 10.28 5.87
N ASN A 73 5.78 9.03 5.96
CA ASN A 73 6.59 7.91 5.50
C ASN A 73 6.53 7.81 3.98
N HIS A 74 7.67 7.48 3.39
CA HIS A 74 7.73 7.16 1.96
C HIS A 74 6.82 5.98 1.66
N ILE A 75 6.07 6.10 0.57
CA ILE A 75 5.26 5.01 0.05
C ILE A 75 6.19 3.90 -0.44
N ASN A 76 5.72 2.65 -0.44
CA ASN A 76 6.49 1.59 -1.10
C ASN A 76 6.32 1.76 -2.61
N LEU A 77 7.42 1.92 -3.35
CA LEU A 77 7.36 2.07 -4.81
C LEU A 77 6.74 0.84 -5.51
N GLN A 78 6.80 -0.35 -4.89
CA GLN A 78 6.10 -1.54 -5.42
C GLN A 78 4.58 -1.37 -5.45
N HIS A 79 4.02 -0.46 -4.63
CA HIS A 79 2.60 -0.14 -4.67
C HIS A 79 2.21 0.71 -5.88
N LEU A 80 3.17 1.46 -6.47
CA LEU A 80 2.97 2.06 -7.78
C LEU A 80 3.00 0.99 -8.86
N ASP A 81 4.01 0.12 -8.78
CA ASP A 81 4.23 -0.91 -9.80
C ASP A 81 3.01 -1.83 -9.93
N ILE A 82 2.40 -2.26 -8.82
CA ILE A 82 1.21 -3.14 -8.87
C ILE A 82 -0.01 -2.49 -9.54
N LEU A 83 -0.13 -1.15 -9.53
CA LEU A 83 -1.26 -0.43 -10.16
C LEU A 83 -1.18 -0.43 -11.69
N ASP A 84 0.00 -0.69 -12.25
CA ASP A 84 0.18 -0.91 -13.68
C ASP A 84 -0.21 -2.34 -14.10
N HIS A 85 -0.45 -3.23 -13.13
CA HIS A 85 -0.93 -4.60 -13.31
C HIS A 85 -2.31 -4.79 -12.69
N GLU A 86 -3.35 -4.27 -13.33
CA GLU A 86 -4.72 -4.20 -12.80
C GLU A 86 -5.25 -5.54 -12.27
N GLU A 87 -5.08 -6.64 -12.99
CA GLU A 87 -5.49 -7.98 -12.54
C GLU A 87 -4.77 -8.38 -11.25
N THR A 88 -3.46 -8.13 -11.20
CA THR A 88 -2.66 -8.41 -10.01
C THR A 88 -3.11 -7.55 -8.84
N PHE A 89 -3.40 -6.26 -9.07
CA PHE A 89 -3.93 -5.38 -8.04
C PHE A 89 -5.28 -5.86 -7.50
N LYS A 90 -6.21 -6.27 -8.36
CA LYS A 90 -7.55 -6.74 -7.96
C LYS A 90 -7.51 -8.05 -7.18
N ASP A 91 -6.68 -8.99 -7.63
CA ASP A 91 -6.56 -10.32 -6.99
C ASP A 91 -5.65 -10.28 -5.76
N TYR A 92 -4.94 -9.18 -5.54
CA TYR A 92 -4.08 -9.03 -4.39
C TYR A 92 -4.91 -9.01 -3.09
N PRO A 93 -4.53 -9.80 -2.07
CA PRO A 93 -5.31 -9.96 -0.84
C PRO A 93 -5.17 -8.78 0.13
N TRP A 94 -5.53 -7.56 -0.30
CA TRP A 94 -5.39 -6.30 0.46
C TRP A 94 -6.03 -6.35 1.84
N GLY A 95 -7.22 -6.92 1.96
CA GLY A 95 -7.92 -7.03 3.25
C GLY A 95 -7.16 -7.89 4.26
N LYS A 96 -6.59 -9.02 3.80
CA LYS A 96 -5.76 -9.88 4.65
C LYS A 96 -4.44 -9.20 5.03
N LEU A 97 -3.82 -8.48 4.11
CA LEU A 97 -2.61 -7.69 4.40
C LEU A 97 -2.91 -6.61 5.45
N SER A 98 -3.96 -5.83 5.26
CA SER A 98 -4.40 -4.78 6.19
C SER A 98 -4.69 -5.32 7.58
N TYR A 99 -5.40 -6.46 7.67
CA TYR A 99 -5.63 -7.14 8.94
C TYR A 99 -4.33 -7.53 9.64
N ILE A 100 -3.39 -8.17 8.92
CA ILE A 100 -2.11 -8.61 9.49
C ILE A 100 -1.30 -7.42 10.00
N LEU A 101 -1.22 -6.34 9.23
CA LEU A 101 -0.49 -5.12 9.61
C LEU A 101 -1.13 -4.46 10.84
N THR A 102 -2.45 -4.31 10.84
CA THR A 102 -3.21 -3.73 11.96
C THR A 102 -3.05 -4.56 13.23
N TYR A 103 -3.18 -5.88 13.13
CA TYR A 103 -2.99 -6.79 14.26
C TYR A 103 -1.57 -6.70 14.82
N GLN A 104 -0.55 -6.66 13.96
CA GLN A 104 0.85 -6.49 14.41
C GLN A 104 1.08 -5.15 15.10
N PHE A 105 0.48 -4.08 14.60
CA PHE A 105 0.53 -2.76 15.23
C PHE A 105 -0.13 -2.80 16.61
N LEU A 106 -1.38 -3.27 16.70
CA LEU A 106 -2.12 -3.40 17.96
C LEU A 106 -1.38 -4.29 18.96
N LYS A 107 -0.77 -5.39 18.50
CA LYS A 107 0.08 -6.25 19.33
C LYS A 107 1.26 -5.47 19.90
N LYS A 108 2.00 -4.70 19.08
CA LYS A 108 3.11 -3.90 19.60
C LYS A 108 2.67 -2.88 20.67
N VAL A 109 1.48 -2.29 20.51
CA VAL A 109 0.93 -1.36 21.50
C VAL A 109 0.47 -2.07 22.78
N SER A 110 -0.23 -3.19 22.67
CA SER A 110 -0.78 -3.95 23.82
C SER A 110 0.28 -4.66 24.65
N TYR A 111 1.43 -5.01 24.08
CA TYR A 111 2.58 -5.51 24.84
C TYR A 111 3.48 -4.38 25.40
N SER A 112 3.13 -3.11 25.19
CA SER A 112 3.92 -1.97 25.69
C SER A 112 3.50 -1.44 27.06
N ASP A 113 2.37 -1.86 27.65
CA ASP A 113 2.13 -1.71 29.09
C ASP A 113 0.97 -2.61 29.56
N LYS A 114 1.30 -3.53 30.47
CA LYS A 114 0.48 -4.14 31.55
C LYS A 114 -0.86 -4.87 31.31
N ASP A 115 -1.45 -4.96 30.12
CA ASP A 115 -2.79 -5.59 29.97
C ASP A 115 -2.82 -6.82 29.02
N ALA A 116 -1.94 -7.79 29.27
CA ALA A 116 -1.77 -8.98 28.41
C ALA A 116 -2.85 -10.08 28.55
N ASP A 117 -3.90 -9.89 29.35
CA ASP A 117 -4.91 -10.93 29.61
C ASP A 117 -6.20 -10.82 28.77
N THR A 118 -6.43 -9.72 28.04
CA THR A 118 -7.73 -9.46 27.39
C THR A 118 -7.89 -10.06 25.99
N PHE A 119 -6.88 -10.73 25.43
CA PHE A 119 -6.92 -11.21 24.02
C PHE A 119 -6.49 -12.68 23.84
N LYS A 120 -6.51 -13.49 24.91
CA LYS A 120 -6.16 -14.92 24.82
C LYS A 120 -7.20 -15.77 24.05
N ASP A 121 -8.40 -15.25 23.81
CA ASP A 121 -9.54 -16.03 23.31
C ASP A 121 -10.01 -15.67 21.88
N PHE A 122 -9.21 -14.93 21.10
CA PHE A 122 -9.56 -14.69 19.69
C PHE A 122 -8.90 -15.74 18.75
N PRO A 123 -9.67 -16.37 17.86
CA PRO A 123 -9.24 -17.49 17.01
C PRO A 123 -8.18 -17.14 15.95
#